data_AF-A0A958S6V1-F1
#
_entry.id   AF-A0A958S6V1-F1
#
_cell.length_a   1.000
_cell.length_b   1.000
_cell.length_c   1.000
_cell.angle_alpha   90.00
_cell.angle_beta   90.00
_cell.angle_gamma   90.00
#
_symmetry.space_group_name_H-M   'P 1'
#
loop_
_entity.id
_entity.type
_entity.pdbx_description
1 polymer ?
#
loop_
_entity_poly.entity_id
_entity_poly.type
_entity_poly.pdbx_seq_one_letter_code
_entity_poly.pdbx_strand_id
1 'polypeptide(L)'
;MNSHLKSEGKKFRLWRIVTFFIAGPLLLSSIGCQTGEKSRTSEWENPAKYSQELSEEVSLKSDRSQLEELRKEIPQETKVANDELAFDLELMGKANKQPYEIRNVFQGKVRKIRERFRQKSQDVRKKFRDTQKKQRDQVLEQLKTERGEFKKQKPDREQNKEFFAKQDRERKDFFEKQKDQRKEFESDMQQKSKDFHANMRERVDQFNEQLRLYTKSFNEKKKYEEDLKKSKAREQKRPSGQGPFFKKDPQLDAETKKIMNEFEDMKSIPSEPLKK
;
A
#
# COMPACT_ATOMS: atom_id res chain seq x y z
N MET A 1 -41.36 -43.48 29.48
CA MET A 1 -40.66 -44.12 28.35
C MET A 1 -39.44 -43.26 28.01
N ASN A 2 -38.26 -43.88 28.11
CA ASN A 2 -36.93 -43.53 27.55
C ASN A 2 -36.28 -42.20 28.02
N SER A 3 -35.37 -42.20 29.01
CA SER A 3 -33.93 -42.60 29.00
C SER A 3 -33.02 -41.58 28.28
N HIS A 4 -32.30 -40.70 28.98
CA HIS A 4 -30.93 -40.86 29.51
C HIS A 4 -29.82 -40.97 28.43
N LEU A 5 -28.85 -40.02 28.42
CA LEU A 5 -27.41 -40.12 28.10
C LEU A 5 -26.79 -38.68 28.16
N LYS A 6 -26.07 -38.24 29.22
CA LYS A 6 -24.65 -38.46 29.62
C LYS A 6 -23.63 -38.12 28.50
N SER A 7 -22.90 -37.01 28.68
CA SER A 7 -21.43 -36.90 28.96
C SER A 7 -20.53 -37.17 27.74
N GLU A 8 -19.42 -36.49 27.44
CA GLU A 8 -18.24 -36.18 28.26
C GLU A 8 -17.38 -35.09 27.59
N GLY A 9 -16.68 -34.31 28.41
CA GLY A 9 -15.58 -33.45 27.96
C GLY A 9 -14.29 -34.24 27.76
N LYS A 10 -13.48 -33.84 26.77
CA LYS A 10 -12.12 -34.35 26.58
C LYS A 10 -11.10 -33.24 26.76
N LYS A 11 -10.38 -33.33 27.87
CA LYS A 11 -9.17 -32.60 28.22
C LYS A 11 -8.04 -33.09 27.30
N PHE A 12 -7.48 -32.21 26.48
CA PHE A 12 -6.22 -32.50 25.77
C PHE A 12 -5.05 -32.20 26.71
N ARG A 13 -4.49 -33.26 27.30
CA ARG A 13 -3.13 -33.26 27.84
C ARG A 13 -2.18 -33.37 26.65
N LEU A 14 -1.27 -32.42 26.47
CA LEU A 14 -0.04 -32.68 25.71
C LEU A 14 1.17 -32.57 26.62
N TRP A 15 1.96 -33.62 26.50
CA TRP A 15 3.08 -34.04 27.30
C TRP A 15 4.33 -33.20 27.01
N ARG A 16 5.16 -33.04 28.04
CA ARG A 16 6.57 -32.70 27.94
C ARG A 16 7.29 -33.71 27.03
N ILE A 17 8.05 -33.22 26.05
CA ILE A 17 9.19 -33.96 25.50
C ILE A 17 10.43 -33.10 25.73
N VAL A 18 11.23 -33.59 26.67
CA VAL A 18 12.63 -33.24 26.90
C VAL A 18 13.43 -34.05 25.90
N THR A 19 14.25 -33.40 25.08
CA THR A 19 15.41 -34.05 24.45
C THR A 19 16.56 -33.05 24.32
N PHE A 20 17.55 -33.25 25.19
CA PHE A 20 18.97 -32.93 25.00
C PHE A 20 19.43 -33.35 23.60
N PHE A 21 20.22 -32.54 22.88
CA PHE A 21 21.23 -33.05 21.94
C PHE A 21 22.33 -31.99 21.67
N ILE A 22 23.49 -32.26 22.26
CA ILE A 22 24.85 -32.24 21.68
C ILE A 22 25.52 -30.91 21.27
N ALA A 23 26.70 -30.76 21.85
CA ALA A 23 27.74 -29.78 21.66
C ALA A 23 28.52 -29.91 20.34
N GLY A 24 29.14 -28.80 19.93
CA GLY A 24 30.24 -28.72 18.95
C GLY A 24 29.81 -28.12 17.61
N PRO A 25 30.54 -27.09 17.11
CA PRO A 25 31.91 -27.33 16.68
C PRO A 25 32.94 -26.24 17.06
N LEU A 26 34.19 -26.71 17.22
CA LEU A 26 35.42 -25.94 17.06
C LEU A 26 35.47 -25.29 15.67
N LEU A 27 35.81 -24.01 15.60
CA LEU A 27 36.37 -23.38 14.41
C LEU A 27 37.58 -22.52 14.83
N LEU A 28 38.77 -23.00 14.46
CA LEU A 28 39.99 -22.21 14.35
C LEU A 28 39.78 -21.13 13.28
N SER A 29 40.13 -19.88 13.59
CA SER A 29 40.41 -18.87 12.57
C SER A 29 41.61 -18.05 13.01
N SER A 30 42.52 -17.95 12.05
CA SER A 30 43.88 -17.47 12.09
C SER A 30 44.02 -15.97 12.32
N ILE A 31 45.15 -15.66 12.96
CA ILE A 31 45.75 -14.36 13.23
C ILE A 31 46.00 -13.58 11.93
N GLY A 32 45.61 -12.31 11.91
CA GLY A 32 46.01 -11.32 10.92
C GLY A 32 46.34 -9.99 11.62
N CYS A 33 47.57 -9.51 11.42
CA CYS A 33 48.18 -8.35 12.08
C CYS A 33 47.37 -7.04 11.94
N GLN A 34 47.20 -6.33 13.07
CA GLN A 34 46.88 -4.91 13.12
C GLN A 34 48.15 -4.12 13.47
N THR A 35 48.60 -3.25 12.57
CA THR A 35 49.45 -2.10 12.90
C THR A 35 48.61 -0.84 12.79
N GLY A 36 48.63 -0.05 13.85
CA GLY A 36 47.71 1.07 14.05
C GLY A 36 48.17 2.40 13.46
N GLU A 37 47.38 3.43 13.74
CA GLU A 37 47.85 4.79 14.03
C GLU A 37 46.72 5.58 14.69
N LYS A 38 47.06 6.29 15.77
CA LYS A 38 46.19 7.29 16.42
C LYS A 38 46.51 8.63 15.78
N SER A 39 45.50 9.41 15.40
CA SER A 39 45.62 10.87 15.38
C SER A 39 44.42 11.51 16.08
N ARG A 40 44.73 12.38 17.03
CA ARG A 40 43.84 13.33 17.70
C ARG A 40 44.25 14.71 17.20
N THR A 41 43.37 15.36 16.44
CA THR A 41 43.26 16.81 16.13
C THR A 41 42.03 16.91 15.21
N SER A 42 41.04 17.80 15.32
CA SER A 42 40.76 18.96 16.17
C SER A 42 39.22 19.12 16.18
N GLU A 43 38.66 19.51 17.33
CA GLU A 43 37.21 19.54 17.62
C GLU A 43 36.50 20.79 17.07
N TRP A 44 36.93 21.29 15.90
CA TRP A 44 36.34 22.48 15.26
C TRP A 44 36.15 22.36 13.74
N GLU A 45 36.41 21.20 13.14
CA GLU A 45 36.28 20.99 11.68
C GLU A 45 35.30 19.87 11.31
N ASN A 46 34.04 19.97 11.74
CA ASN A 46 33.01 19.11 11.16
C ASN A 46 31.76 19.91 10.76
N PRO A 47 31.77 20.55 9.57
CA PRO A 47 30.57 21.15 8.98
C PRO A 47 29.44 20.12 8.75
N ALA A 48 29.77 18.82 8.81
CA ALA A 48 28.81 17.72 8.77
C ALA A 48 27.96 17.59 10.05
N LYS A 49 28.45 18.03 11.22
CA LYS A 49 27.71 17.96 12.48
C LYS A 49 26.62 19.03 12.56
N TYR A 50 26.94 20.25 12.13
CA TYR A 50 25.97 21.35 12.04
C TYR A 50 24.95 21.16 10.92
N SER A 51 25.32 20.52 9.80
CA SER A 51 24.34 20.14 8.77
C SER A 51 23.48 18.95 9.19
N GLN A 52 23.97 18.05 10.05
CA GLN A 52 23.16 17.00 10.66
C GLN A 52 22.15 17.56 11.67
N GLU A 53 22.57 18.43 12.59
CA GLU A 53 21.68 19.03 13.60
C GLU A 53 20.61 19.95 12.97
N LEU A 54 20.94 20.75 11.94
CA LEU A 54 19.93 21.50 11.17
C LEU A 54 19.02 20.59 10.31
N SER A 55 19.50 19.41 9.90
CA SER A 55 18.70 18.45 9.12
C SER A 55 17.83 17.55 9.99
N GLU A 56 18.13 17.42 11.28
CA GLU A 56 17.33 16.70 12.28
C GLU A 56 16.22 17.60 12.84
N GLU A 57 16.47 18.90 13.03
CA GLU A 57 15.43 19.87 13.43
C GLU A 57 14.44 20.23 12.31
N VAL A 58 14.76 19.90 11.05
CA VAL A 58 13.85 20.05 9.89
C VAL A 58 13.48 18.67 9.28
N SER A 59 13.80 17.57 9.97
CA SER A 59 13.37 16.24 9.54
C SER A 59 11.99 15.94 10.10
N LEU A 60 10.99 15.88 9.21
CA LEU A 60 9.69 15.23 9.41
C LEU A 60 9.80 13.73 9.77
N LYS A 61 10.94 13.22 10.26
CA LYS A 61 11.16 11.82 10.63
C LYS A 61 10.47 11.47 11.94
N SER A 62 10.48 12.33 12.96
CA SER A 62 9.72 12.09 14.20
C SER A 62 8.22 12.15 13.91
N ASP A 63 7.77 13.16 13.14
CA ASP A 63 6.39 13.28 12.66
C ASP A 63 5.97 12.09 11.80
N ARG A 64 6.86 11.57 10.93
CA ARG A 64 6.59 10.34 10.14
C ARG A 64 6.51 9.10 11.02
N SER A 65 7.36 8.95 12.04
CA SER A 65 7.27 7.82 12.96
C SER A 65 6.03 7.91 13.85
N GLN A 66 5.63 9.10 14.27
CA GLN A 66 4.39 9.34 15.03
C GLN A 66 3.16 9.14 14.14
N LEU A 67 3.20 9.58 12.87
CA LEU A 67 2.16 9.28 11.89
C LEU A 67 2.11 7.79 11.56
N GLU A 68 3.23 7.07 11.52
CA GLU A 68 3.25 5.62 11.35
C GLU A 68 2.67 4.90 12.56
N GLU A 69 2.94 5.39 13.78
CA GLU A 69 2.32 4.90 15.02
C GLU A 69 0.81 5.16 15.06
N LEU A 70 0.35 6.37 14.74
CA LEU A 70 -1.08 6.69 14.59
C LEU A 70 -1.72 5.90 13.44
N ARG A 71 -0.95 5.58 12.39
CA ARG A 71 -1.40 4.71 11.30
C ARG A 71 -1.54 3.27 11.79
N LYS A 72 -0.84 2.75 12.81
CA LYS A 72 -0.96 1.33 13.23
C LYS A 72 -2.40 0.91 13.53
N GLU A 73 -3.22 1.83 14.03
CA GLU A 73 -4.64 1.60 14.39
C GLU A 73 -5.61 1.71 13.20
N ILE A 74 -5.17 2.29 12.08
CA ILE A 74 -5.99 2.44 10.87
C ILE A 74 -5.98 1.11 10.10
N PRO A 75 -7.15 0.60 9.63
CA PRO A 75 -7.20 -0.56 8.76
C PRO A 75 -6.32 -0.40 7.51
N GLN A 76 -5.61 -1.47 7.13
CA GLN A 76 -4.68 -1.48 6.00
C GLN A 76 -5.35 -0.99 4.69
N GLU A 77 -6.64 -1.31 4.51
CA GLU A 77 -7.46 -0.90 3.37
C GLU A 77 -7.63 0.62 3.31
N THR A 78 -7.89 1.26 4.45
CA THR A 78 -8.06 2.72 4.55
C THR A 78 -6.75 3.47 4.32
N LYS A 79 -5.61 2.90 4.74
CA LYS A 79 -4.28 3.48 4.44
C LYS A 79 -4.01 3.53 2.95
N VAL A 80 -4.23 2.41 2.27
CA VAL A 80 -4.04 2.32 0.82
C VAL A 80 -4.96 3.31 0.10
N ALA A 81 -6.23 3.41 0.53
CA ALA A 81 -7.16 4.37 -0.04
C ALA A 81 -6.73 5.83 0.16
N ASN A 82 -6.21 6.18 1.34
CA ASN A 82 -5.72 7.53 1.64
C ASN A 82 -4.43 7.87 0.89
N ASP A 83 -3.48 6.93 0.79
CA ASP A 83 -2.23 7.14 0.04
C ASP A 83 -2.51 7.25 -1.48
N GLU A 84 -3.53 6.53 -1.99
CA GLU A 84 -3.99 6.65 -3.38
C GLU A 84 -4.67 8.00 -3.64
N LEU A 85 -5.55 8.46 -2.75
CA LEU A 85 -6.20 9.76 -2.85
C LEU A 85 -5.18 10.91 -2.73
N ALA A 86 -4.21 10.77 -1.83
CA ALA A 86 -3.10 11.70 -1.72
C ALA A 86 -2.28 11.77 -3.02
N PHE A 87 -2.08 10.63 -3.69
CA PHE A 87 -1.40 10.61 -4.98
C PHE A 87 -2.20 11.33 -6.09
N ASP A 88 -3.51 11.12 -6.17
CA ASP A 88 -4.35 11.81 -7.16
C ASP A 88 -4.36 13.33 -6.92
N LEU A 89 -4.45 13.74 -5.64
CA LEU A 89 -4.31 15.14 -5.23
C LEU A 89 -2.90 15.69 -5.54
N GLU A 90 -1.84 14.92 -5.37
CA GLU A 90 -0.47 15.34 -5.73
C GLU A 90 -0.34 15.55 -7.26
N LEU A 91 -1.04 14.73 -8.04
CA LEU A 91 -1.03 14.82 -9.50
C LEU A 91 -1.70 16.12 -9.99
N MET A 92 -2.82 16.48 -9.35
CA MET A 92 -3.64 17.65 -9.70
C MET A 92 -3.24 18.94 -8.96
N GLY A 93 -2.59 18.83 -7.79
CA GLY A 93 -2.12 19.97 -6.99
C GLY A 93 -0.96 20.74 -7.62
N LYS A 94 -0.28 20.13 -8.61
CA LYS A 94 0.71 20.81 -9.46
C LYS A 94 -0.04 21.62 -10.53
N ALA A 95 -0.59 22.77 -10.12
CA ALA A 95 -1.53 23.65 -10.84
C ALA A 95 -1.09 24.19 -12.23
N ASN A 96 0.02 23.71 -12.79
CA ASN A 96 0.58 24.14 -14.06
C ASN A 96 0.68 23.01 -15.10
N LYS A 97 0.26 21.78 -14.77
CA LYS A 97 0.30 20.66 -15.72
C LYS A 97 -0.92 20.66 -16.64
N GLN A 98 -0.70 20.32 -17.91
CA GLN A 98 -1.79 20.15 -18.86
C GLN A 98 -2.64 18.93 -18.45
N PRO A 99 -3.98 18.99 -18.52
CA PRO A 99 -4.85 17.88 -18.13
C PRO A 99 -4.51 16.54 -18.82
N TYR A 100 -4.02 16.59 -20.06
CA TYR A 100 -3.58 15.40 -20.81
C TYR A 100 -2.38 14.70 -20.16
N GLU A 101 -1.41 15.44 -19.62
CA GLU A 101 -0.25 14.86 -18.95
C GLU A 101 -0.65 14.13 -17.67
N ILE A 102 -1.57 14.72 -16.90
CA ILE A 102 -2.13 14.13 -15.68
C ILE A 102 -2.82 12.80 -16.03
N ARG A 103 -3.67 12.80 -17.07
CA ARG A 103 -4.32 11.58 -17.56
C ARG A 103 -3.32 10.50 -17.96
N ASN A 104 -2.27 10.85 -18.72
CA ASN A 104 -1.27 9.88 -19.17
C ASN A 104 -0.53 9.22 -18.00
N VAL A 105 -0.13 9.99 -17.00
CA VAL A 105 0.56 9.46 -15.81
C VAL A 105 -0.35 8.51 -15.04
N PHE A 106 -1.62 8.89 -14.85
CA PHE A 106 -2.62 8.03 -14.20
C PHE A 106 -2.84 6.73 -14.97
N GLN A 107 -3.07 6.79 -16.28
CA GLN A 107 -3.25 5.60 -17.12
C GLN A 107 -2.02 4.69 -17.10
N GLY A 108 -0.81 5.26 -17.10
CA GLY A 108 0.44 4.52 -16.96
C GLY A 108 0.51 3.75 -15.63
N LYS A 109 0.05 4.35 -14.52
CA LYS A 109 -0.04 3.68 -13.22
C LYS A 109 -1.11 2.59 -13.20
N VAL A 110 -2.32 2.87 -13.69
CA VAL A 110 -3.40 1.89 -13.82
C VAL A 110 -2.91 0.65 -14.58
N ARG A 111 -2.20 0.84 -15.69
CA ARG A 111 -1.58 -0.25 -16.46
C ARG A 111 -0.59 -1.05 -15.61
N LYS A 112 0.33 -0.38 -14.90
CA LYS A 112 1.30 -1.04 -14.02
C LYS A 112 0.63 -1.84 -12.89
N ILE A 113 -0.45 -1.33 -12.31
CA ILE A 113 -1.22 -2.00 -11.25
C ILE A 113 -1.87 -3.28 -11.81
N ARG A 114 -2.55 -3.19 -12.96
CA ARG A 114 -3.15 -4.35 -13.64
C ARG A 114 -2.10 -5.42 -13.99
N GLU A 115 -0.94 -5.01 -14.48
CA GLU A 115 0.15 -5.94 -14.81
C GLU A 115 0.68 -6.66 -13.55
N ARG A 116 0.93 -5.91 -12.46
CA ARG A 116 1.35 -6.53 -11.18
C ARG A 116 0.31 -7.51 -10.65
N PHE A 117 -0.97 -7.16 -10.73
CA PHE A 117 -2.05 -8.06 -10.32
C PHE A 117 -2.07 -9.35 -11.16
N ARG A 118 -1.92 -9.23 -12.48
CA ARG A 118 -1.85 -10.38 -13.39
C ARG A 118 -0.67 -11.29 -13.06
N GLN A 119 0.53 -10.73 -12.90
CA GLN A 119 1.74 -11.48 -12.55
C GLN A 119 1.58 -12.21 -11.21
N LYS A 120 1.15 -11.49 -10.15
CA LYS A 120 0.89 -12.11 -8.84
C LYS A 120 -0.14 -13.23 -8.92
N SER A 121 -1.22 -13.04 -9.68
CA SER A 121 -2.26 -14.06 -9.87
C SER A 121 -1.71 -15.31 -10.56
N GLN A 122 -0.85 -15.14 -11.56
CA GLN A 122 -0.17 -16.25 -12.24
C GLN A 122 0.80 -16.99 -11.31
N ASP A 123 1.57 -16.24 -10.52
CA ASP A 123 2.52 -16.81 -9.54
C ASP A 123 1.80 -17.63 -8.46
N VAL A 124 0.69 -17.11 -7.93
CA VAL A 124 -0.14 -17.83 -6.95
C VAL A 124 -0.70 -19.13 -7.54
N ARG A 125 -1.22 -19.09 -8.78
CA ARG A 125 -1.68 -20.29 -9.50
C ARG A 125 -0.55 -21.29 -9.77
N LYS A 126 0.65 -20.82 -10.09
CA LYS A 126 1.83 -21.67 -10.29
C LYS A 126 2.21 -22.36 -8.97
N LYS A 127 2.36 -21.60 -7.89
CA LYS A 127 2.68 -22.13 -6.55
C LYS A 127 1.65 -23.16 -6.09
N PHE A 128 0.36 -22.89 -6.29
CA PHE A 128 -0.71 -23.84 -5.96
C PHE A 128 -0.56 -25.16 -6.72
N ARG A 129 -0.35 -25.10 -8.05
CA ARG A 129 -0.14 -26.30 -8.89
C ARG A 129 1.10 -27.08 -8.46
N ASP A 130 2.20 -26.40 -8.17
CA ASP A 130 3.45 -27.03 -7.73
C ASP A 130 3.26 -27.73 -6.38
N THR A 131 2.53 -27.11 -5.45
CA THR A 131 2.18 -27.71 -4.15
C THR A 131 1.30 -28.94 -4.33
N GLN A 132 0.23 -28.87 -5.13
CA GLN A 132 -0.63 -30.03 -5.42
C GLN A 132 0.15 -31.19 -6.05
N LYS A 133 1.08 -30.89 -6.96
CA LYS A 133 1.95 -31.89 -7.56
C LYS A 133 2.82 -32.57 -6.50
N LYS A 134 3.50 -31.79 -5.66
CA LYS A 134 4.34 -32.33 -4.58
C LYS A 134 3.54 -33.20 -3.61
N GLN A 135 2.34 -32.76 -3.21
CA GLN A 135 1.45 -33.54 -2.34
C GLN A 135 1.05 -34.86 -2.97
N ARG A 136 0.70 -34.85 -4.27
CA ARG A 136 0.37 -36.08 -4.99
C ARG A 136 1.55 -37.04 -5.07
N ASP A 137 2.73 -36.54 -5.41
CA ASP A 137 3.94 -37.35 -5.52
C ASP A 137 4.29 -37.97 -4.16
N GLN A 138 4.17 -37.21 -3.06
CA GLN A 138 4.38 -37.70 -1.70
C GLN A 138 3.40 -38.83 -1.32
N VAL A 139 2.10 -38.64 -1.56
CA VAL A 139 1.09 -39.66 -1.24
C VAL A 139 1.30 -40.91 -2.09
N LEU A 140 1.59 -40.77 -3.38
CA LEU A 140 1.84 -41.93 -4.25
C LEU A 140 3.08 -42.73 -3.82
N GLU A 141 4.15 -42.05 -3.40
CA GLU A 141 5.34 -42.75 -2.91
C GLU A 141 5.10 -43.41 -1.54
N GLN A 142 4.33 -42.78 -0.65
CA GLN A 142 3.90 -43.39 0.62
C GLN A 142 3.09 -44.67 0.35
N LEU A 143 2.05 -44.60 -0.48
CA LEU A 143 1.23 -45.76 -0.82
C LEU A 143 2.06 -46.89 -1.47
N LYS A 144 3.05 -46.54 -2.30
CA LYS A 144 3.97 -47.51 -2.90
C LYS A 144 4.88 -48.16 -1.85
N THR A 145 5.39 -47.39 -0.90
CA THR A 145 6.25 -47.85 0.19
C THR A 145 5.48 -48.79 1.12
N GLU A 146 4.30 -48.37 1.59
CA GLU A 146 3.40 -49.17 2.42
C GLU A 146 3.04 -50.50 1.73
N ARG A 147 2.73 -50.46 0.43
CA ARG A 147 2.45 -51.67 -0.34
C ARG A 147 3.67 -52.60 -0.39
N GLY A 148 4.87 -52.04 -0.54
CA GLY A 148 6.12 -52.80 -0.55
C GLY A 148 6.38 -53.46 0.80
N GLU A 149 6.19 -52.74 1.90
CA GLU A 149 6.37 -53.22 3.27
C GLU A 149 5.34 -54.30 3.63
N PHE A 150 4.07 -54.05 3.32
CA PHE A 150 2.99 -55.02 3.54
C PHE A 150 3.24 -56.34 2.81
N LYS A 151 3.69 -56.29 1.54
CA LYS A 151 4.01 -57.51 0.77
C LYS A 151 5.19 -58.31 1.35
N LYS A 152 6.15 -57.67 2.03
CA LYS A 152 7.28 -58.38 2.67
C LYS A 152 6.81 -59.28 3.82
N GLN A 153 5.69 -58.97 4.46
CA GLN A 153 5.17 -59.71 5.61
C GLN A 153 4.44 -61.01 5.23
N LYS A 154 4.26 -61.30 3.92
CA LYS A 154 3.49 -62.45 3.40
C LYS A 154 2.10 -62.59 4.07
N PRO A 155 1.26 -61.54 3.99
CA PRO A 155 -0.04 -61.50 4.65
C PRO A 155 -1.01 -62.52 4.05
N ASP A 156 -1.98 -62.96 4.86
CA ASP A 156 -3.04 -63.87 4.46
C ASP A 156 -4.01 -63.23 3.44
N ARG A 157 -4.87 -64.04 2.80
CA ARG A 157 -5.82 -63.59 1.78
C ARG A 157 -6.77 -62.50 2.30
N GLU A 158 -7.32 -62.67 3.50
CA GLU A 158 -8.25 -61.67 4.07
C GLU A 158 -7.52 -60.36 4.40
N GLN A 159 -6.32 -60.44 4.96
CA GLN A 159 -5.47 -59.28 5.23
C GLN A 159 -5.12 -58.53 3.95
N ASN A 160 -4.80 -59.24 2.86
CA ASN A 160 -4.56 -58.64 1.55
C ASN A 160 -5.79 -57.86 1.06
N LYS A 161 -6.97 -58.48 1.12
CA LYS A 161 -8.22 -57.86 0.68
C LYS A 161 -8.51 -56.58 1.46
N GLU A 162 -8.37 -56.61 2.78
CA GLU A 162 -8.59 -55.45 3.64
C GLU A 162 -7.58 -54.33 3.37
N PHE A 163 -6.29 -54.65 3.26
CA PHE A 163 -5.24 -53.69 2.96
C PHE A 163 -5.48 -52.95 1.64
N PHE A 164 -5.75 -53.68 0.56
CA PHE A 164 -5.98 -53.04 -0.75
C PHE A 164 -7.29 -52.25 -0.79
N ALA A 165 -8.33 -52.70 -0.08
CA ALA A 165 -9.57 -51.94 0.04
C ALA A 165 -9.36 -50.63 0.81
N LYS A 166 -8.58 -50.66 1.90
CA LYS A 166 -8.19 -49.46 2.65
C LYS A 166 -7.37 -48.51 1.79
N GLN A 167 -6.34 -49.02 1.11
CA GLN A 167 -5.47 -48.23 0.24
C GLN A 167 -6.25 -47.56 -0.91
N ASP A 168 -7.22 -48.26 -1.50
CA ASP A 168 -8.07 -47.71 -2.55
C ASP A 168 -8.99 -46.59 -2.02
N ARG A 169 -9.55 -46.76 -0.81
CA ARG A 169 -10.33 -45.70 -0.14
C ARG A 169 -9.46 -44.47 0.13
N GLU A 170 -8.30 -44.63 0.75
CA GLU A 170 -7.38 -43.52 1.05
C GLU A 170 -6.96 -42.76 -0.21
N ARG A 171 -6.67 -43.51 -1.29
CA ARG A 171 -6.37 -42.92 -2.59
C ARG A 171 -7.56 -42.11 -3.13
N LYS A 172 -8.77 -42.67 -3.13
CA LYS A 172 -9.98 -42.00 -3.61
C LYS A 172 -10.27 -40.73 -2.80
N ASP A 173 -10.25 -40.83 -1.48
CA ASP A 173 -10.48 -39.72 -0.56
C ASP A 173 -9.48 -38.59 -0.79
N PHE A 174 -8.19 -38.91 -1.01
CA PHE A 174 -7.17 -37.91 -1.31
C PHE A 174 -7.47 -37.16 -2.62
N PHE A 175 -7.81 -37.88 -3.69
CA PHE A 175 -8.08 -37.26 -4.99
C PHE A 175 -9.38 -36.46 -5.00
N GLU A 176 -10.39 -36.88 -4.24
CA GLU A 176 -11.62 -36.10 -4.03
C GLU A 176 -11.34 -34.79 -3.31
N LYS A 177 -10.61 -34.83 -2.19
CA LYS A 177 -10.17 -33.63 -1.46
C LYS A 177 -9.35 -32.69 -2.35
N GLN A 178 -8.42 -33.21 -3.16
CA GLN A 178 -7.65 -32.40 -4.11
C GLN A 178 -8.52 -31.71 -5.17
N LYS A 179 -9.57 -32.39 -5.63
CA LYS A 179 -10.54 -31.82 -6.58
C LYS A 179 -11.31 -30.67 -5.94
N ASP A 180 -11.76 -30.81 -4.71
CA ASP A 180 -12.51 -29.78 -4.02
C ASP A 180 -11.63 -28.58 -3.64
N GLN A 181 -10.41 -28.81 -3.14
CA GLN A 181 -9.41 -27.76 -2.91
C GLN A 181 -9.14 -26.95 -4.18
N ARG A 182 -9.09 -27.60 -5.35
CA ARG A 182 -8.92 -26.90 -6.63
C ARG A 182 -10.13 -26.04 -6.98
N LYS A 183 -11.35 -26.53 -6.77
CA LYS A 183 -12.57 -25.75 -7.03
C LYS A 183 -12.63 -24.51 -6.14
N GLU A 184 -12.37 -24.69 -4.84
CA GLU A 184 -12.34 -23.60 -3.86
C GLU A 184 -11.30 -22.54 -4.25
N PHE A 185 -10.06 -22.99 -4.54
CA PHE A 185 -9.00 -22.10 -4.99
C PHE A 185 -9.36 -21.29 -6.25
N GLU A 186 -9.94 -21.93 -7.27
CA GLU A 186 -10.32 -21.23 -8.51
C GLU A 186 -11.49 -20.25 -8.27
N SER A 187 -12.44 -20.61 -7.41
CA SER A 187 -13.53 -19.74 -6.98
C SER A 187 -12.99 -18.48 -6.28
N ASP A 188 -12.08 -18.64 -5.33
CA ASP A 188 -11.42 -17.55 -4.61
C ASP A 188 -10.63 -16.64 -5.56
N MET A 189 -9.88 -17.24 -6.50
CA MET A 189 -9.13 -16.48 -7.50
C MET A 189 -10.06 -15.69 -8.43
N GLN A 190 -11.21 -16.25 -8.78
CA GLN A 190 -12.21 -15.56 -9.59
C GLN A 190 -12.84 -14.40 -8.83
N GLN A 191 -13.18 -14.60 -7.55
CA GLN A 191 -13.74 -13.56 -6.70
C GLN A 191 -12.76 -12.39 -6.54
N LYS A 192 -11.50 -12.67 -6.16
CA LYS A 192 -10.44 -11.65 -6.05
C LYS A 192 -10.23 -10.87 -7.36
N SER A 193 -10.37 -11.53 -8.50
CA SER A 193 -10.31 -10.88 -9.81
C SER A 193 -11.48 -9.92 -10.03
N LYS A 194 -12.71 -10.34 -9.71
CA LYS A 194 -13.90 -9.47 -9.80
C LYS A 194 -13.76 -8.25 -8.90
N ASP A 195 -13.36 -8.45 -7.65
CA ASP A 195 -13.21 -7.38 -6.66
C ASP A 195 -12.14 -6.37 -7.10
N PHE A 196 -11.00 -6.87 -7.60
CA PHE A 196 -9.95 -6.03 -8.16
C PHE A 196 -10.45 -5.19 -9.34
N HIS A 197 -11.17 -5.80 -10.28
CA HIS A 197 -11.68 -5.09 -11.45
C HIS A 197 -12.79 -4.08 -11.12
N ALA A 198 -13.63 -4.38 -10.13
CA ALA A 198 -14.64 -3.45 -9.63
C ALA A 198 -13.98 -2.21 -9.00
N ASN A 199 -13.02 -2.42 -8.09
CA ASN A 199 -12.27 -1.33 -7.47
C ASN A 199 -11.54 -0.48 -8.52
N MET A 200 -10.85 -1.12 -9.48
CA MET A 200 -10.14 -0.39 -10.54
C MET A 200 -11.08 0.41 -11.44
N ARG A 201 -12.34 0.00 -11.61
CA ARG A 201 -13.34 0.78 -12.36
C ARG A 201 -13.74 2.01 -11.56
N GLU A 202 -14.13 1.82 -10.32
CA GLU A 202 -14.48 2.92 -9.41
C GLU A 202 -13.38 3.98 -9.31
N ARG A 203 -12.11 3.53 -9.21
CA ARG A 203 -10.95 4.43 -9.20
C ARG A 203 -10.80 5.26 -10.47
N VAL A 204 -11.01 4.63 -11.63
CA VAL A 204 -10.94 5.35 -12.91
C VAL A 204 -12.07 6.37 -13.00
N ASP A 205 -13.26 6.03 -12.51
CA ASP A 205 -14.42 6.92 -12.51
C ASP A 205 -14.17 8.13 -11.58
N GLN A 206 -13.72 7.90 -10.34
CA GLN A 206 -13.33 8.94 -9.38
C GLN A 206 -12.26 9.88 -9.97
N PHE A 207 -11.21 9.33 -10.56
CA PHE A 207 -10.16 10.13 -11.20
C PHE A 207 -10.70 10.97 -12.36
N ASN A 208 -11.59 10.41 -13.19
CA ASN A 208 -12.17 11.13 -14.32
C ASN A 208 -13.03 12.32 -13.87
N GLU A 209 -13.79 12.16 -12.77
CA GLU A 209 -14.57 13.24 -12.16
C GLU A 209 -13.66 14.36 -11.66
N GLN A 210 -12.62 14.02 -10.90
CA GLN A 210 -11.64 14.98 -10.41
C GLN A 210 -10.89 15.68 -11.56
N LEU A 211 -10.51 14.92 -12.59
CA LEU A 211 -9.83 15.48 -13.77
C LEU A 211 -10.74 16.46 -14.52
N ARG A 212 -12.05 16.22 -14.57
CA ARG A 212 -13.03 17.14 -15.17
C ARG A 212 -13.08 18.45 -14.40
N LEU A 213 -13.13 18.39 -13.07
CA LEU A 213 -13.10 19.59 -12.21
C LEU A 213 -11.79 20.37 -12.38
N TYR A 214 -10.66 19.66 -12.37
CA TYR A 214 -9.34 20.25 -12.62
C TYR A 214 -9.24 20.90 -14.00
N THR A 215 -9.74 20.24 -15.05
CA THR A 215 -9.70 20.78 -16.41
C THR A 215 -10.51 22.07 -16.52
N LYS A 216 -11.65 22.15 -15.83
CA LYS A 216 -12.46 23.37 -15.77
C LYS A 216 -11.69 24.53 -15.12
N SER A 217 -11.13 24.30 -13.92
CA SER A 217 -10.38 25.34 -13.19
C SER A 217 -9.10 25.76 -13.92
N PHE A 218 -8.41 24.81 -14.56
CA PHE A 218 -7.23 25.08 -15.39
C PHE A 218 -7.55 26.01 -16.57
N ASN A 219 -8.64 25.73 -17.28
CA ASN A 219 -9.08 26.57 -18.41
C ASN A 219 -9.54 27.96 -17.98
N GLU A 220 -10.24 28.06 -16.84
CA GLU A 220 -10.65 29.34 -16.26
C GLU A 220 -9.44 30.20 -15.86
N LYS A 221 -8.46 29.59 -15.18
CA LYS A 221 -7.20 30.26 -14.83
C LYS A 221 -6.44 30.73 -16.07
N LYS A 222 -6.35 29.90 -17.11
CA LYS A 222 -5.68 30.27 -18.36
C LYS A 222 -6.37 31.44 -19.06
N LYS A 223 -7.71 31.46 -19.11
CA LYS A 223 -8.48 32.61 -19.64
C LYS A 223 -8.21 33.88 -18.84
N TYR A 224 -8.24 33.79 -17.52
CA TYR A 224 -7.95 34.93 -16.63
C TYR A 224 -6.52 35.48 -16.86
N GLU A 225 -5.52 34.60 -17.01
CA GLU A 225 -4.16 35.00 -17.32
C GLU A 225 -4.03 35.68 -18.70
N GLU A 226 -4.76 35.19 -19.70
CA GLU A 226 -4.80 35.80 -21.04
C GLU A 226 -5.44 37.20 -21.00
N ASP A 227 -6.53 37.37 -20.26
CA ASP A 227 -7.22 38.67 -20.13
C ASP A 227 -6.41 39.66 -19.29
N LEU A 228 -5.70 39.19 -18.26
CA LEU A 228 -4.75 39.99 -17.49
C LEU A 228 -3.56 40.44 -18.37
N LYS A 229 -3.06 39.58 -19.26
CA LYS A 229 -2.02 39.95 -20.23
C LYS A 229 -2.52 40.98 -21.24
N LYS A 230 -3.74 40.82 -21.76
CA LYS A 230 -4.36 41.77 -22.71
C LYS A 230 -4.60 43.14 -22.07
N SER A 231 -5.12 43.20 -20.84
CA SER A 231 -5.36 44.46 -20.11
C SER A 231 -4.05 45.20 -19.84
N LYS A 232 -3.02 44.52 -19.33
CA LYS A 232 -1.68 45.10 -19.15
C LYS A 232 -1.07 45.61 -20.46
N ALA A 233 -1.23 44.86 -21.56
CA ALA A 233 -0.76 45.29 -22.88
C ALA A 233 -1.52 46.52 -23.42
N ARG A 234 -2.82 46.65 -23.13
CA ARG A 234 -3.61 47.84 -23.49
C ARG A 234 -3.18 49.05 -22.67
N GLU A 235 -2.90 48.88 -21.39
CA GLU A 235 -2.42 49.94 -20.51
C GLU A 235 -1.03 50.46 -20.93
N GLN A 236 -0.10 49.57 -21.29
CA GLN A 236 1.22 49.95 -21.82
C GLN A 236 1.17 50.65 -23.19
N LYS A 237 0.12 50.41 -23.99
CA LYS A 237 -0.07 51.05 -25.29
C LYS A 237 -0.86 52.36 -25.22
N ARG A 238 -1.34 52.78 -24.04
CA ARG A 238 -1.96 54.09 -23.88
C ARG A 238 -0.88 55.17 -24.03
N PRO A 239 -0.98 56.09 -25.01
CA PRO A 239 -0.03 57.18 -25.15
C PRO A 239 -0.05 58.03 -23.88
N SER A 240 1.13 58.34 -23.34
CA SER A 240 1.36 59.04 -22.07
C SER A 240 0.87 60.51 -22.02
N GLY A 241 -0.09 60.90 -22.86
CA GLY A 241 -0.56 62.28 -23.04
C GLY A 241 -2.07 62.50 -23.03
N GLN A 242 -2.91 61.48 -22.87
CA GLN A 242 -4.36 61.67 -22.65
C GLN A 242 -4.71 61.28 -21.22
N GLY A 243 -4.74 62.28 -20.33
CA GLY A 243 -5.18 62.13 -18.95
C GLY A 243 -6.63 61.63 -18.87
N PRO A 244 -7.00 60.95 -17.77
CA PRO A 244 -8.36 60.46 -17.60
C PRO A 244 -9.35 61.62 -17.64
N PHE A 245 -10.25 61.62 -18.62
CA PHE A 245 -11.35 62.59 -18.77
C PHE A 245 -12.48 62.38 -17.72
N PHE A 246 -12.18 61.66 -16.64
CA PHE A 246 -13.05 61.59 -15.47
C PHE A 246 -12.59 62.67 -14.50
N LYS A 247 -13.37 63.75 -14.41
CA LYS A 247 -13.34 64.62 -13.24
C LYS A 247 -13.57 63.72 -12.03
N LYS A 248 -12.56 63.54 -11.19
CA LYS A 248 -12.71 62.84 -9.91
C LYS A 248 -13.73 63.62 -9.09
N ASP A 249 -14.92 63.06 -8.93
CA ASP A 249 -15.86 63.57 -7.94
C ASP A 249 -15.25 63.35 -6.56
N PRO A 250 -14.89 64.41 -5.81
CA PRO A 250 -14.14 64.28 -4.55
C PRO A 250 -14.87 63.48 -3.46
N GLN A 251 -16.17 63.29 -3.62
CA GLN A 251 -17.02 62.57 -2.67
C GLN A 251 -16.83 61.04 -2.75
N LEU A 252 -16.60 60.47 -3.93
CA LEU A 252 -16.41 59.02 -4.09
C LEU A 252 -15.07 58.54 -3.51
N ASP A 253 -14.03 59.38 -3.61
CA ASP A 253 -12.69 59.10 -3.06
C ASP A 253 -12.66 59.15 -1.52
N ALA A 254 -13.59 59.86 -0.88
CA ALA A 254 -13.72 59.90 0.57
C ALA A 254 -14.44 58.64 1.11
N GLU A 255 -15.49 58.20 0.42
CA GLU A 255 -16.29 57.04 0.81
C GLU A 255 -15.51 55.73 0.63
N THR A 256 -14.74 55.61 -0.46
CA THR A 256 -13.85 54.45 -0.68
C THR A 256 -12.71 54.37 0.34
N LYS A 257 -12.14 55.50 0.76
CA LYS A 257 -11.16 55.53 1.86
C LYS A 257 -11.77 55.13 3.20
N LYS A 258 -13.02 55.53 3.47
CA LYS A 258 -13.74 55.13 4.67
C LYS A 258 -13.98 53.61 4.71
N ILE A 259 -14.41 53.03 3.59
CA ILE A 259 -14.62 51.58 3.45
C ILE A 259 -13.30 50.81 3.62
N MET A 260 -12.18 51.32 3.08
CA MET A 260 -10.88 50.67 3.26
C MET A 260 -10.38 50.69 4.70
N ASN A 261 -10.61 51.80 5.42
CA ASN A 261 -10.27 51.87 6.85
C ASN A 261 -11.14 50.91 7.69
N GLU A 262 -12.45 50.81 7.42
CA GLU A 262 -13.32 49.83 8.11
C GLU A 262 -12.89 48.37 7.85
N PHE A 263 -12.32 48.09 6.67
CA PHE A 263 -11.81 46.75 6.32
C PHE A 263 -10.47 46.42 7.01
N GLU A 264 -9.63 47.41 7.29
CA GLU A 264 -8.40 47.23 8.06
C GLU A 264 -8.69 47.00 9.54
N ASP A 265 -9.69 47.70 10.09
CA ASP A 265 -10.13 47.50 11.47
C ASP A 265 -10.69 46.07 11.68
N MET A 266 -11.40 45.50 10.71
CA MET A 266 -11.88 44.10 10.79
C MET A 266 -10.76 43.05 10.77
N LYS A 267 -9.59 43.35 10.21
CA LYS A 267 -8.43 42.44 10.24
C LYS A 267 -7.68 42.46 11.57
N SER A 268 -7.99 43.41 12.45
CA SER A 268 -7.35 43.56 13.75
C SER A 268 -8.04 42.77 14.87
N ILE A 269 -9.11 42.02 14.58
CA ILE A 269 -9.76 41.16 15.58
C ILE A 269 -8.76 40.08 16.03
N PRO A 270 -8.34 40.05 17.31
CA PRO A 270 -7.41 39.05 17.80
C PRO A 270 -8.08 37.68 17.71
N SER A 271 -7.45 36.74 17.01
CA SER A 271 -7.85 35.33 17.07
C SER A 271 -7.46 34.79 18.45
N GLU A 272 -8.35 34.87 19.42
CA GLU A 272 -8.17 34.15 20.68
C GLU A 272 -8.07 32.65 20.39
N PRO A 273 -7.02 31.95 20.88
CA PRO A 273 -6.91 30.52 20.73
C PRO A 273 -8.02 29.84 21.54
N LEU A 274 -8.78 28.97 20.88
CA LEU A 274 -9.77 28.10 21.49
C LEU A 274 -9.13 27.36 22.68
N LYS A 275 -9.60 27.66 23.89
CA LYS A 275 -9.23 26.92 25.10
C LYS A 275 -9.70 25.47 24.92
N LYS A 276 -8.75 24.55 25.08
CA LYS A 276 -8.91 23.10 24.97
C LYS A 276 -9.91 22.56 25.99
#